data_AF-A0A933ZIP3-F1
#
_entry.id   AF-A0A933ZIP3-F1
#
_cell.length_a   1.000
_cell.length_b   1.000
_cell.length_c   1.000
_cell.angle_alpha   90.00
_cell.angle_beta   90.00
_cell.angle_gamma   90.00
#
_symmetry.space_group_name_H-M   'P 1'
#
loop_
_entity.id
_entity.type
_entity.pdbx_description
1 polymer ?
#
loop_
_entity_poly.entity_id
_entity_poly.type
_entity_poly.pdbx_seq_one_letter_code
_entity_poly.pdbx_strand_id
1 'polypeptide(L)'
;MRALLLHKLLPTIACGAVVGLGLGLLSACHQETRAPQDARPPIAAQPATAPTWVPDAASVAPPVEKNRATGMAIDAQGIRLDNDARILVPLGAGPSFGADAAYKRSGPNDLYLVPLADALKREVAAGRISKPLRLVAASTTPYRALMEALFTAGQCEIGSFELCEESCDKRKLSFEPPRASQGHWDPSMPRKLNLVAIVVSDGVGLKASGGNLAPGCNDIGPGLTVPRVGAALDLASVASCVAKLKGADPAYTSEDQATIVANPHTPLREVMDVALTLRTQFPKIMFGVPR
;
A
#
# COMPACT_ATOMS: atom_id res chain seq x y z
N MET A 1 -2.17 -53.12 -29.43
CA MET A 1 -1.67 -54.49 -29.17
C MET A 1 -0.29 -54.61 -29.82
N ARG A 2 0.75 -54.95 -29.03
CA ARG A 2 2.19 -55.08 -29.38
C ARG A 2 2.87 -53.75 -29.74
N ALA A 3 4.12 -53.45 -29.36
CA ALA A 3 5.26 -54.31 -29.07
C ALA A 3 6.15 -53.80 -27.91
N LEU A 4 6.77 -54.75 -27.22
CA LEU A 4 7.95 -54.59 -26.37
C LEU A 4 9.16 -54.13 -27.21
N LEU A 5 10.08 -53.38 -26.60
CA LEU A 5 11.52 -53.69 -26.70
C LEU A 5 12.35 -53.05 -25.59
N LEU A 6 13.38 -53.80 -25.25
CA LEU A 6 14.27 -53.82 -24.09
C LEU A 6 15.47 -52.86 -24.20
N HIS A 7 16.09 -52.63 -23.03
CA HIS A 7 17.54 -52.56 -22.75
C HIS A 7 18.32 -51.24 -22.94
N LYS A 8 18.90 -50.76 -21.82
CA LYS A 8 20.36 -50.67 -21.47
C LYS A 8 20.57 -49.59 -20.40
N LEU A 9 21.02 -49.91 -19.19
CA LEU A 9 22.40 -49.99 -18.67
C LEU A 9 22.75 -48.81 -17.72
N LEU A 10 22.98 -49.20 -16.46
CA LEU A 10 23.80 -48.65 -15.35
C LEU A 10 24.96 -47.69 -15.72
N PRO A 11 25.52 -46.85 -14.78
CA PRO A 11 25.90 -47.30 -13.43
C PRO A 11 25.79 -46.34 -12.23
N THR A 12 25.86 -47.03 -11.09
CA THR A 12 26.01 -46.67 -9.69
C THR A 12 27.27 -45.85 -9.40
N ILE A 13 27.16 -44.81 -8.56
CA ILE A 13 28.30 -44.20 -7.87
C ILE A 13 28.04 -44.27 -6.37
N ALA A 14 28.91 -45.01 -5.68
CA ALA A 14 29.00 -45.12 -4.24
C ALA A 14 29.77 -43.91 -3.68
N CYS A 15 29.29 -43.32 -2.58
CA CYS A 15 30.05 -42.37 -1.78
C CYS A 15 30.27 -42.99 -0.40
N GLY A 16 31.53 -43.30 -0.12
CA GLY A 16 31.98 -43.96 1.11
C GLY A 16 32.09 -42.99 2.28
N ALA A 17 31.74 -43.49 3.46
CA ALA A 17 32.02 -42.89 4.75
C ALA A 17 33.48 -43.15 5.16
N VAL A 18 34.16 -42.15 5.71
CA VAL A 18 35.44 -42.31 6.40
C VAL A 18 35.30 -41.75 7.82
N VAL A 19 35.47 -42.65 8.78
CA VAL A 19 35.61 -42.41 10.22
C VAL A 19 37.10 -42.21 10.52
N GLY A 20 37.43 -41.19 11.30
CA GLY A 20 38.79 -40.95 11.79
C GLY A 20 38.79 -40.37 13.21
N LEU A 21 39.04 -41.24 14.19
CA LEU A 21 39.43 -40.89 15.56
C LEU A 21 40.93 -40.54 15.58
N GLY A 22 41.30 -39.49 16.33
CA GLY A 22 42.70 -39.16 16.60
C GLY A 22 42.86 -38.33 17.88
N LEU A 23 43.46 -38.95 18.89
CA LEU A 23 43.80 -38.40 20.21
C LEU A 23 45.15 -37.66 20.14
N GLY A 24 45.22 -36.48 20.78
CA GLY A 24 46.34 -36.01 21.59
C GLY A 24 47.57 -35.39 20.92
N LEU A 25 47.83 -34.10 21.20
CA LEU A 25 49.10 -33.63 21.80
C LEU A 25 49.02 -32.15 22.20
N LEU A 26 49.54 -31.87 23.39
CA LEU A 26 49.69 -30.57 24.02
C LEU A 26 50.59 -29.64 23.18
N SER A 27 50.16 -28.39 22.99
CA SER A 27 51.06 -27.29 22.66
C SER A 27 50.65 -26.04 23.44
N ALA A 28 51.50 -25.65 24.36
CA ALA A 28 51.44 -24.39 25.08
C ALA A 28 52.04 -23.29 24.20
N CYS A 29 51.33 -22.18 23.99
CA CYS A 29 51.97 -20.87 23.84
C CYS A 29 50.96 -19.72 24.00
N HIS A 30 51.34 -18.83 24.92
CA HIS A 30 51.04 -17.39 24.95
C HIS A 30 49.57 -16.95 25.05
N GLN A 31 49.20 -16.71 26.31
CA GLN A 31 48.22 -15.72 26.71
C GLN A 31 48.67 -14.32 26.25
N GLU A 32 47.89 -13.69 25.39
CA GLU A 32 47.88 -12.24 25.25
C GLU A 32 46.54 -11.75 25.81
N THR A 33 46.59 -11.27 27.05
CA THR A 33 45.45 -10.68 27.77
C THR A 33 45.10 -9.35 27.11
N ARG A 34 44.25 -9.38 26.08
CA ARG A 34 43.46 -8.22 25.68
C ARG A 34 42.44 -7.92 26.76
N ALA A 35 42.56 -6.75 27.37
CA ALA A 35 41.54 -6.18 28.23
C ALA A 35 40.19 -6.12 27.47
N PRO A 36 39.06 -6.51 28.09
CA PRO A 36 37.75 -6.31 27.50
C PRO A 36 37.46 -4.80 27.44
N GLN A 37 37.45 -4.26 26.22
CA GLN A 37 36.90 -2.94 25.94
C GLN A 37 35.40 -2.92 26.25
N ASP A 38 35.02 -1.98 27.10
CA ASP A 38 33.71 -1.34 27.17
C ASP A 38 32.49 -2.27 27.11
N ALA A 39 32.19 -2.89 28.26
CA ALA A 39 30.82 -3.27 28.58
C ALA A 39 29.95 -2.00 28.62
N ARG A 40 29.32 -1.66 27.48
CA ARG A 40 28.20 -0.71 27.48
C ARG A 40 27.14 -1.23 28.45
N PRO A 41 26.62 -0.39 29.36
CA PRO A 41 25.54 -0.79 30.23
C PRO A 41 24.35 -1.27 29.37
N PRO A 42 23.62 -2.31 29.80
CA PRO A 42 22.41 -2.73 29.10
C PRO A 42 21.45 -1.54 29.06
N ILE A 43 21.10 -1.11 27.84
CA ILE A 43 19.99 -0.18 27.63
C ILE A 43 18.76 -0.91 28.18
N ALA A 44 18.26 -0.44 29.33
CA ALA A 44 17.02 -0.91 29.89
C ALA A 44 15.95 -0.79 28.79
N ALA A 45 15.38 -1.92 28.38
CA ALA A 45 14.27 -1.96 27.45
C ALA A 45 13.13 -1.16 28.07
N GLN A 46 12.94 0.08 27.61
CA GLN A 46 11.72 0.81 27.90
C GLN A 46 10.58 0.00 27.29
N PRO A 47 9.54 -0.36 28.07
CA PRO A 47 8.37 -1.00 27.49
C PRO A 47 7.82 -0.05 26.42
N ALA A 48 7.77 -0.53 25.18
CA ALA A 48 7.14 0.18 24.08
C ALA A 48 5.67 0.39 24.48
N THR A 49 5.35 1.57 24.98
CA THR A 49 3.96 1.99 25.12
C THR A 49 3.40 2.05 23.72
N ALA A 50 2.58 1.06 23.36
CA ALA A 50 1.80 1.09 22.13
C ALA A 50 1.11 2.46 22.04
N PRO A 51 1.13 3.13 20.88
CA PRO A 51 0.44 4.39 20.71
C PRO A 51 -1.02 4.16 21.10
N THR A 52 -1.46 4.78 22.19
CA THR A 52 -2.86 4.82 22.59
C THR A 52 -3.56 5.65 21.52
N TRP A 53 -4.18 4.96 20.57
CA TRP A 53 -5.10 5.54 19.62
C TRP A 53 -6.24 6.17 20.42
N VAL A 54 -6.22 7.50 20.52
CA VAL A 54 -7.36 8.25 21.03
C VAL A 54 -8.26 8.50 19.82
N PRO A 55 -9.49 7.97 19.78
CA PRO A 55 -10.45 8.38 18.77
C PRO A 55 -10.65 9.88 18.91
N ASP A 56 -10.17 10.64 17.93
CA ASP A 56 -10.55 12.04 17.81
C ASP A 56 -12.09 12.10 17.68
N ALA A 57 -12.67 13.11 18.34
CA ALA A 57 -14.09 13.29 18.49
C ALA A 57 -14.84 13.07 17.16
N ALA A 58 -15.86 12.22 17.22
CA ALA A 58 -16.87 11.93 16.19
C ALA A 58 -16.69 12.72 14.88
N SER A 59 -16.03 12.09 13.90
CA SER A 59 -16.14 12.50 12.49
C SER A 59 -17.62 12.57 12.15
N VAL A 60 -18.17 13.79 12.11
CA VAL A 60 -19.57 14.02 11.76
C VAL A 60 -19.76 13.54 10.33
N ALA A 61 -20.69 12.61 10.13
CA ALA A 61 -21.12 12.17 8.80
C ALA A 61 -21.37 13.41 7.92
N PRO A 62 -20.75 13.51 6.72
CA PRO A 62 -21.04 14.61 5.81
C PRO A 62 -22.55 14.69 5.53
N PRO A 63 -23.13 15.90 5.42
CA PRO A 63 -24.57 16.07 5.25
C PRO A 63 -25.06 15.43 3.94
N VAL A 64 -26.21 14.75 4.01
CA VAL A 64 -26.92 14.15 2.87
C VAL A 64 -27.63 15.26 2.09
N GLU A 65 -27.15 15.57 0.88
CA GLU A 65 -27.78 16.56 -0.01
C GLU A 65 -28.84 15.87 -0.89
N LYS A 66 -30.11 16.03 -0.53
CA LYS A 66 -31.24 15.50 -1.32
C LYS A 66 -31.29 16.24 -2.67
N ASN A 67 -31.31 15.51 -3.78
CA ASN A 67 -31.32 15.95 -5.20
C ASN A 67 -29.96 16.01 -5.92
N ARG A 68 -28.89 15.51 -5.31
CA ARG A 68 -27.63 15.29 -6.03
C ARG A 68 -27.57 13.89 -6.65
N ALA A 69 -26.83 13.76 -7.76
CA ALA A 69 -26.46 12.44 -8.26
C ALA A 69 -25.70 11.67 -7.16
N THR A 70 -26.03 10.39 -7.00
CA THR A 70 -25.58 9.54 -5.91
C THR A 70 -24.05 9.41 -5.88
N GLY A 71 -23.46 9.78 -4.76
CA GLY A 71 -22.08 9.54 -4.36
C GLY A 71 -21.98 8.51 -3.24
N MET A 72 -20.82 8.44 -2.60
CA MET A 72 -20.49 7.50 -1.54
C MET A 72 -19.79 8.20 -0.38
N ALA A 73 -20.05 7.76 0.84
CA ALA A 73 -19.40 8.26 2.04
C ALA A 73 -18.75 7.13 2.85
N ILE A 74 -17.58 7.42 3.44
CA ILE A 74 -16.88 6.53 4.37
C ILE A 74 -16.54 7.32 5.64
N ASP A 75 -16.99 6.87 6.79
CA ASP A 75 -16.62 7.44 8.08
C ASP A 75 -16.38 6.35 9.13
N ALA A 76 -16.27 6.76 10.39
CA ALA A 76 -16.01 5.85 11.51
C ALA A 76 -17.13 4.82 11.72
N GLN A 77 -18.35 5.06 11.24
CA GLN A 77 -19.46 4.12 11.39
C GLN A 77 -19.49 3.10 10.25
N GLY A 78 -19.17 3.53 9.03
CA GLY A 78 -19.12 2.63 7.90
C GLY A 78 -19.18 3.29 6.53
N ILE A 79 -19.52 2.47 5.54
CA ILE A 79 -19.69 2.86 4.14
C ILE A 79 -21.18 2.94 3.83
N ARG A 80 -21.58 4.03 3.16
CA ARG A 80 -22.97 4.27 2.68
C ARG A 80 -22.97 5.03 1.36
N LEU A 81 -24.14 5.09 0.72
CA LEU A 81 -24.39 6.03 -0.37
C LEU A 81 -24.81 7.38 0.21
N ASP A 82 -24.46 8.49 -0.44
CA ASP A 82 -24.77 9.82 0.10
C ASP A 82 -26.27 10.16 0.09
N ASN A 83 -27.07 9.46 -0.72
CA ASN A 83 -28.51 9.60 -0.82
C ASN A 83 -29.30 8.66 0.13
N ASP A 84 -28.61 7.76 0.84
CA ASP A 84 -29.19 6.77 1.76
C ASP A 84 -28.46 6.84 3.11
N ALA A 85 -29.18 7.22 4.17
CA ALA A 85 -28.60 7.33 5.51
C ALA A 85 -28.21 5.96 6.11
N ARG A 86 -28.68 4.85 5.54
CA ARG A 86 -28.37 3.50 6.01
C ARG A 86 -26.89 3.17 5.77
N ILE A 87 -26.22 2.71 6.82
CA ILE A 87 -24.90 2.09 6.72
C ILE A 87 -25.05 0.75 5.98
N LEU A 88 -24.41 0.63 4.83
CA LEU A 88 -24.42 -0.59 4.02
C LEU A 88 -23.36 -1.57 4.49
N VAL A 89 -22.21 -1.05 4.91
CA VAL A 89 -21.08 -1.83 5.39
C VAL A 89 -20.52 -1.18 6.65
N PRO A 90 -20.83 -1.71 7.84
CA PRO A 90 -20.24 -1.25 9.09
C PRO A 90 -18.71 -1.43 9.10
N LEU A 91 -18.01 -0.43 9.62
CA LEU A 91 -16.57 -0.53 9.89
C LEU A 91 -16.37 -0.74 11.39
N GLY A 92 -15.68 -1.82 11.76
CA GLY A 92 -15.42 -2.17 13.16
C GLY A 92 -14.11 -1.56 13.68
N ALA A 93 -13.94 -1.56 15.01
CA ALA A 93 -12.72 -1.09 15.69
C ALA A 93 -11.55 -2.11 15.66
N GLY A 94 -11.57 -3.07 14.73
CA GLY A 94 -10.66 -4.22 14.69
C GLY A 94 -9.33 -3.99 13.95
N PRO A 95 -8.36 -4.92 14.13
CA PRO A 95 -6.94 -4.73 13.77
C PRO A 95 -6.64 -4.63 12.26
N SER A 96 -7.62 -4.85 11.38
CA SER A 96 -7.45 -4.83 9.91
C SER A 96 -8.14 -3.66 9.19
N PHE A 97 -8.88 -2.80 9.91
CA PHE A 97 -9.36 -1.49 9.44
C PHE A 97 -10.04 -1.46 8.04
N GLY A 98 -10.63 -2.58 7.64
CA GLY A 98 -11.57 -2.72 6.53
C GLY A 98 -12.85 -3.38 7.02
N ALA A 99 -13.76 -3.69 6.10
CA ALA A 99 -15.01 -4.36 6.41
C ALA A 99 -14.80 -5.79 6.92
N ASP A 100 -15.72 -6.25 7.78
CA ASP A 100 -15.76 -7.63 8.25
C ASP A 100 -15.94 -8.62 7.10
N ALA A 101 -15.41 -9.84 7.26
CA ALA A 101 -15.54 -10.92 6.28
C ALA A 101 -17.00 -11.26 5.93
N ALA A 102 -17.95 -11.05 6.85
CA ALA A 102 -19.37 -11.27 6.62
C ALA A 102 -19.97 -10.35 5.53
N TYR A 103 -19.35 -9.20 5.25
CA TYR A 103 -19.79 -8.27 4.19
C TYR A 103 -19.05 -8.49 2.88
N LYS A 104 -18.10 -9.43 2.83
CA LYS A 104 -17.22 -9.70 1.69
C LYS A 104 -17.69 -10.91 0.90
N ARG A 105 -17.36 -10.95 -0.39
CA ARG A 105 -17.72 -12.09 -1.25
C ARG A 105 -16.96 -13.37 -0.89
N SER A 106 -15.64 -13.29 -0.65
CA SER A 106 -14.84 -14.48 -0.29
C SER A 106 -13.79 -14.21 0.79
N GLY A 107 -14.20 -14.29 2.05
CA GLY A 107 -13.29 -14.27 3.20
C GLY A 107 -12.70 -12.89 3.54
N PRO A 108 -11.82 -12.82 4.55
CA PRO A 108 -11.38 -11.54 5.13
C PRO A 108 -10.50 -10.69 4.20
N ASN A 109 -9.83 -11.31 3.23
CA ASN A 109 -8.91 -10.63 2.32
C ASN A 109 -9.54 -10.15 1.02
N ASP A 110 -10.78 -10.55 0.69
CA ASP A 110 -11.48 -10.03 -0.50
C ASP A 110 -11.75 -8.52 -0.32
N LEU A 111 -11.71 -7.79 -1.44
CA LEU A 111 -12.03 -6.36 -1.50
C LEU A 111 -13.47 -6.11 -1.93
N TYR A 112 -14.13 -7.10 -2.50
CA TYR A 112 -15.50 -6.98 -2.98
C TYR A 112 -16.50 -7.02 -1.82
N LEU A 113 -17.20 -5.90 -1.62
CA LEU A 113 -18.23 -5.73 -0.58
C LEU A 113 -19.62 -5.98 -1.16
N VAL A 114 -20.28 -7.07 -0.76
CA VAL A 114 -21.55 -7.52 -1.36
C VAL A 114 -22.68 -6.49 -1.18
N PRO A 115 -22.97 -5.98 0.03
CA PRO A 115 -24.10 -5.04 0.20
C PRO A 115 -23.90 -3.72 -0.55
N LEU A 116 -22.65 -3.24 -0.59
CA LEU A 116 -22.30 -2.03 -1.33
C LEU A 116 -22.46 -2.25 -2.83
N ALA A 117 -21.98 -3.38 -3.36
CA ALA A 117 -22.12 -3.69 -4.78
C ALA A 117 -23.58 -3.76 -5.22
N ASP A 118 -24.44 -4.40 -4.43
CA ASP A 118 -25.87 -4.51 -4.73
C ASP A 118 -26.53 -3.13 -4.74
N ALA A 119 -26.15 -2.24 -3.84
CA ALA A 119 -26.62 -0.86 -3.82
C ALA A 119 -26.13 -0.07 -5.05
N LEU A 120 -24.84 -0.13 -5.36
CA LEU A 120 -24.26 0.57 -6.51
C LEU A 120 -24.87 0.09 -7.82
N LYS A 121 -25.06 -1.21 -8.03
CA LYS A 121 -25.70 -1.76 -9.24
C LYS A 121 -27.11 -1.20 -9.46
N ARG A 122 -27.89 -1.02 -8.39
CA ARG A 122 -29.23 -0.40 -8.48
C ARG A 122 -29.15 1.06 -8.91
N GLU A 123 -28.22 1.83 -8.35
CA GLU A 123 -28.03 3.23 -8.71
C GLU A 123 -27.47 3.41 -10.12
N VAL A 124 -26.56 2.52 -10.57
CA VAL A 124 -26.04 2.49 -11.94
C VAL A 124 -27.16 2.19 -12.92
N ALA A 125 -27.95 1.13 -12.68
CA ALA A 125 -29.08 0.76 -13.54
C ALA A 125 -30.15 1.87 -13.62
N ALA A 126 -30.31 2.64 -12.54
CA ALA A 126 -31.23 3.78 -12.51
C ALA A 126 -30.63 5.08 -13.08
N GLY A 127 -29.36 5.08 -13.51
CA GLY A 127 -28.69 6.27 -14.04
C GLY A 127 -28.48 7.38 -13.01
N ARG A 128 -28.47 7.07 -11.70
CA ARG A 128 -28.40 8.05 -10.62
C ARG A 128 -26.98 8.31 -10.10
N ILE A 129 -26.01 7.47 -10.44
CA ILE A 129 -24.61 7.63 -10.01
C ILE A 129 -24.00 8.91 -10.57
N SER A 130 -23.32 9.66 -9.70
CA SER A 130 -22.48 10.80 -10.09
C SER A 130 -21.35 10.38 -11.03
N LYS A 131 -21.02 11.22 -12.01
CA LYS A 131 -19.93 11.00 -12.96
C LYS A 131 -19.03 12.25 -12.97
N PRO A 132 -17.83 12.22 -12.33
CA PRO A 132 -17.24 11.09 -11.61
C PRO A 132 -18.00 10.74 -10.32
N LEU A 133 -17.82 9.51 -9.82
CA LEU A 133 -18.36 9.11 -8.52
C LEU A 133 -17.65 9.92 -7.44
N ARG A 134 -18.41 10.75 -6.72
CA ARG A 134 -17.90 11.48 -5.56
C ARG A 134 -17.80 10.54 -4.37
N LEU A 135 -16.61 10.44 -3.79
CA LEU A 135 -16.33 9.67 -2.59
C LEU A 135 -15.83 10.60 -1.50
N VAL A 136 -16.66 10.84 -0.48
CA VAL A 136 -16.27 11.63 0.69
C VAL A 136 -15.84 10.68 1.80
N ALA A 137 -14.62 10.83 2.28
CA ALA A 137 -14.09 9.96 3.31
C ALA A 137 -13.48 10.78 4.45
N ALA A 138 -13.66 10.33 5.69
CA ALA A 138 -13.02 10.92 6.85
C ALA A 138 -11.49 10.86 6.72
N SER A 139 -10.78 11.84 7.27
CA SER A 139 -9.31 11.88 7.29
C SER A 139 -8.68 10.66 7.98
N THR A 140 -9.42 10.06 8.90
CA THR A 140 -9.07 8.84 9.63
C THR A 140 -9.47 7.55 8.91
N THR A 141 -10.16 7.63 7.76
CA THR A 141 -10.54 6.45 6.98
C THR A 141 -9.30 5.64 6.64
N PRO A 142 -9.23 4.37 7.03
CA PRO A 142 -8.07 3.55 6.72
C PRO A 142 -7.99 3.22 5.24
N TYR A 143 -6.76 3.08 4.74
CA TYR A 143 -6.51 2.76 3.34
C TYR A 143 -7.22 1.49 2.87
N ARG A 144 -7.33 0.48 3.74
CA ARG A 144 -8.06 -0.76 3.44
C ARG A 144 -9.53 -0.50 3.13
N ALA A 145 -10.24 0.22 3.99
CA ALA A 145 -11.66 0.53 3.77
C ALA A 145 -11.87 1.37 2.50
N LEU A 146 -10.99 2.36 2.25
CA LEU A 146 -10.99 3.13 1.01
C LEU A 146 -10.88 2.22 -0.22
N MET A 147 -9.96 1.25 -0.17
CA MET A 147 -9.70 0.36 -1.29
C MET A 147 -10.81 -0.66 -1.53
N GLU A 148 -11.45 -1.17 -0.48
CA GLU A 148 -12.63 -2.02 -0.61
C GLU A 148 -13.79 -1.28 -1.29
N ALA A 149 -14.02 -0.03 -0.91
CA ALA A 149 -15.05 0.81 -1.52
C ALA A 149 -14.77 1.09 -3.01
N LEU A 150 -13.55 1.52 -3.34
CA LEU A 150 -13.14 1.83 -4.72
C LEU A 150 -13.09 0.59 -5.61
N PHE A 151 -12.58 -0.53 -5.10
CA PHE A 151 -12.56 -1.80 -5.82
C PHE A 151 -13.99 -2.25 -6.13
N THR A 152 -14.88 -2.24 -5.13
CA THR A 152 -16.29 -2.62 -5.31
C THR A 152 -16.99 -1.72 -6.33
N ALA A 153 -16.78 -0.41 -6.28
CA ALA A 153 -17.32 0.52 -7.26
C ALA A 153 -16.80 0.26 -8.68
N GLY A 154 -15.50 0.01 -8.83
CA GLY A 154 -14.91 -0.36 -10.12
C GLY A 154 -15.50 -1.66 -10.70
N GLN A 155 -15.78 -2.66 -9.85
CA GLN A 155 -16.47 -3.89 -10.25
C GLN A 155 -17.96 -3.68 -10.61
N CYS A 156 -18.51 -2.50 -10.32
CA CYS A 156 -19.86 -2.08 -10.73
C CYS A 156 -19.81 -1.11 -11.92
N GLU A 157 -18.75 -1.17 -12.74
CA GLU A 157 -18.56 -0.38 -13.97
C GLU A 157 -18.43 1.15 -13.74
N ILE A 158 -18.10 1.57 -12.52
CA ILE A 158 -17.82 2.98 -12.23
C ILE A 158 -16.36 3.29 -12.56
N GLY A 159 -16.17 4.06 -13.64
CA GLY A 159 -14.86 4.28 -14.27
C GLY A 159 -14.15 5.59 -13.93
N SER A 160 -14.66 6.42 -13.02
CA SER A 160 -14.01 7.69 -12.63
C SER A 160 -14.43 8.13 -11.24
N PHE A 161 -13.49 8.70 -10.48
CA PHE A 161 -13.68 9.04 -9.07
C PHE A 161 -13.20 10.46 -8.76
N GLU A 162 -13.91 11.11 -7.85
CA GLU A 162 -13.46 12.31 -7.13
C GLU A 162 -13.41 11.97 -5.64
N LEU A 163 -12.22 11.68 -5.11
CA LEU A 163 -12.01 11.42 -3.69
C LEU A 163 -11.83 12.73 -2.95
N CYS A 164 -12.60 12.90 -1.87
CA CYS A 164 -12.63 14.08 -1.04
C CYS A 164 -12.34 13.68 0.41
N GLU A 165 -11.39 14.37 1.05
CA GLU A 165 -11.13 14.19 2.48
C GLU A 165 -12.00 15.17 3.27
N GLU A 166 -12.89 14.65 4.13
CA GLU A 166 -13.93 15.36 4.89
C GLU A 166 -14.99 16.08 4.04
N SER A 167 -14.56 16.86 3.05
CA SER A 167 -15.40 17.60 2.11
C SER A 167 -14.64 17.90 0.81
N CYS A 168 -15.37 17.92 -0.31
CA CYS A 168 -14.82 18.19 -1.64
C CYS A 168 -14.38 19.65 -1.84
N ASP A 169 -14.80 20.58 -0.98
CA ASP A 169 -14.38 21.99 -1.06
C ASP A 169 -12.99 22.22 -0.45
N LYS A 170 -12.55 21.30 0.41
CA LYS A 170 -11.27 21.42 1.13
C LYS A 170 -10.15 20.75 0.39
N ARG A 171 -10.28 19.43 0.18
CA ARG A 171 -9.17 18.62 -0.32
C ARG A 171 -9.68 17.46 -1.15
N LYS A 172 -9.31 17.46 -2.44
CA LYS A 172 -9.81 16.50 -3.41
C LYS A 172 -8.79 16.04 -4.44
N LEU A 173 -9.01 14.82 -4.94
CA LEU A 173 -8.20 14.19 -5.97
C LEU A 173 -9.11 13.45 -6.96
N SER A 174 -8.91 13.71 -8.25
CA SER A 174 -9.59 12.99 -9.33
C SER A 174 -8.69 11.88 -9.86
N PHE A 175 -9.24 10.70 -10.08
CA PHE A 175 -8.48 9.55 -10.56
C PHE A 175 -9.39 8.53 -11.27
N GLU A 176 -8.74 7.65 -12.04
CA GLU A 176 -9.36 6.49 -12.68
C GLU A 176 -9.26 5.25 -11.76
N PRO A 177 -10.07 4.21 -11.98
CA PRO A 177 -10.12 3.03 -11.13
C PRO A 177 -8.73 2.45 -10.83
N PRO A 178 -8.53 1.92 -9.60
CA PRO A 178 -7.32 1.19 -9.26
C PRO A 178 -7.02 0.13 -10.32
N ARG A 179 -5.87 0.25 -10.98
CA ARG A 179 -5.36 -0.80 -11.86
C ARG A 179 -4.44 -1.68 -11.04
N ALA A 180 -4.56 -3.00 -11.20
CA ALA A 180 -3.48 -3.89 -10.76
C ALA A 180 -2.20 -3.39 -11.45
N SER A 181 -1.18 -3.04 -10.67
CA SER A 181 0.12 -2.62 -11.21
C SER A 181 0.71 -3.77 -12.02
N GLN A 182 0.39 -3.84 -13.31
CA GLN A 182 0.99 -4.80 -14.23
C GLN A 182 2.35 -4.26 -14.63
N GLY A 183 3.38 -4.67 -13.89
CA GLY A 183 4.77 -4.42 -14.24
C GLY A 183 5.21 -5.25 -15.44
N HIS A 184 4.50 -5.16 -16.57
CA HIS A 184 4.95 -5.76 -17.81
C HIS A 184 6.01 -4.85 -18.44
N TRP A 185 7.25 -5.34 -18.47
CA TRP A 185 8.36 -4.66 -19.11
C TRP A 185 8.36 -5.02 -20.59
N ASP A 186 8.14 -4.03 -21.45
CA ASP A 186 8.34 -4.12 -22.90
C ASP A 186 9.66 -3.42 -23.26
N PRO A 187 10.68 -4.14 -23.77
CA PRO A 187 11.98 -3.57 -24.12
C PRO A 187 11.93 -2.55 -25.26
N SER A 188 10.85 -2.51 -26.06
CA SER A 188 10.68 -1.57 -27.17
C SER A 188 10.02 -0.24 -26.74
N MET A 189 9.49 -0.18 -25.52
CA MET A 189 8.87 1.02 -24.98
C MET A 189 9.94 2.00 -24.46
N PRO A 190 9.74 3.32 -24.60
CA PRO A 190 10.61 4.30 -23.98
C PRO A 190 10.71 4.04 -22.49
N ARG A 191 11.91 4.17 -21.92
CA ARG A 191 12.14 3.93 -20.48
C ARG A 191 11.18 4.80 -19.68
N LYS A 192 10.40 4.17 -18.80
CA LYS A 192 9.50 4.85 -17.86
C LYS A 192 10.05 4.76 -16.45
N LEU A 193 9.81 5.78 -15.66
CA LEU A 193 10.10 5.79 -14.24
C LEU A 193 9.16 4.83 -13.51
N ASN A 194 7.88 4.77 -13.92
CA ASN A 194 6.83 3.95 -13.30
C ASN A 194 6.84 4.10 -11.77
N LEU A 195 6.75 5.35 -11.30
CA LEU A 195 6.91 5.67 -9.88
C LEU A 195 5.77 5.06 -9.05
N VAL A 196 6.15 4.35 -7.99
CA VAL A 196 5.25 3.87 -6.94
C VAL A 196 5.71 4.43 -5.60
N ALA A 197 4.82 5.16 -4.91
CA ALA A 197 5.00 5.53 -3.52
C ALA A 197 4.27 4.55 -2.60
N ILE A 198 4.95 4.11 -1.56
CA ILE A 198 4.46 3.16 -0.57
C ILE A 198 4.46 3.86 0.79
N VAL A 199 3.28 4.20 1.28
CA VAL A 199 3.11 4.90 2.57
C VAL A 199 3.01 3.87 3.68
N VAL A 200 3.97 3.91 4.60
CA VAL A 200 4.07 3.00 5.74
C VAL A 200 4.11 3.79 7.05
N SER A 201 4.02 3.08 8.18
CA SER A 201 4.03 3.71 9.49
C SER A 201 5.31 4.49 9.79
N ASP A 202 6.45 4.10 9.20
CA ASP A 202 7.75 4.77 9.46
C ASP A 202 8.11 5.85 8.43
N GLY A 203 7.29 6.06 7.39
CA GLY A 203 7.51 7.08 6.35
C GLY A 203 7.06 6.66 4.96
N VAL A 204 7.81 7.05 3.93
CA VAL A 204 7.49 6.79 2.51
C VAL A 204 8.62 6.04 1.83
N GLY A 205 8.31 4.85 1.33
CA GLY A 205 9.16 4.12 0.39
C GLY A 205 8.83 4.53 -1.03
N LEU A 206 9.84 4.77 -1.87
CA LEU A 206 9.67 5.04 -3.29
C LEU A 206 10.28 3.89 -4.09
N LYS A 207 9.60 3.52 -5.16
CA LYS A 207 10.03 2.51 -6.10
C LYS A 207 9.90 3.04 -7.51
N ALA A 208 10.94 2.84 -8.31
CA ALA A 208 10.94 3.10 -9.74
C ALA A 208 11.11 1.79 -10.51
N SER A 209 11.14 1.87 -11.84
CA SER A 209 11.41 0.72 -12.73
C SER A 209 12.74 0.02 -12.41
N GLY A 210 13.73 0.73 -11.89
CA GLY A 210 15.03 0.19 -11.46
C GLY A 210 15.03 -0.53 -10.11
N GLY A 211 13.96 -0.43 -9.31
CA GLY A 211 13.88 -1.03 -7.99
C GLY A 211 13.49 -0.04 -6.89
N ASN A 212 13.71 -0.45 -5.64
CA ASN A 212 13.45 0.38 -4.46
C ASN A 212 14.51 1.47 -4.34
N LEU A 213 14.10 2.67 -3.97
CA LEU A 213 15.02 3.80 -3.78
C LEU A 213 15.57 3.76 -2.35
N ALA A 214 16.90 3.80 -2.24
CA ALA A 214 17.59 3.87 -0.96
C ALA A 214 17.27 5.18 -0.20
N PRO A 215 17.51 5.24 1.12
CA PRO A 215 17.35 6.45 1.91
C PRO A 215 18.01 7.68 1.26
N GLY A 216 17.28 8.80 1.21
CA GLY A 216 17.77 10.05 0.62
C GLY A 216 17.78 10.08 -0.91
N CYS A 217 17.23 9.06 -1.58
CA CYS A 217 16.98 9.10 -3.04
C CYS A 217 18.26 9.25 -3.89
N ASN A 218 19.36 8.66 -3.43
CA ASN A 218 20.65 8.75 -4.11
C ASN A 218 20.99 7.53 -4.95
N ASP A 219 20.40 6.38 -4.65
CA ASP A 219 20.67 5.13 -5.34
C ASP A 219 19.47 4.17 -5.22
N ILE A 220 19.54 3.07 -5.95
CA ILE A 220 18.68 1.90 -5.75
C ILE A 220 19.24 1.08 -4.59
N GLY A 221 18.40 0.70 -3.64
CA GLY A 221 18.86 -0.06 -2.49
C GLY A 221 17.78 -0.39 -1.48
N PRO A 222 18.15 -1.14 -0.42
CA PRO A 222 17.25 -1.46 0.67
C PRO A 222 16.96 -0.23 1.53
N GLY A 223 15.90 -0.33 2.32
CA GLY A 223 15.51 0.68 3.31
C GLY A 223 14.36 1.56 2.86
N LEU A 224 14.01 2.50 3.74
CA LEU A 224 12.93 3.44 3.54
C LEU A 224 13.48 4.72 2.90
N THR A 225 12.93 5.12 1.76
CA THR A 225 13.46 6.24 0.97
C THR A 225 13.40 7.57 1.74
N VAL A 226 12.26 7.84 2.37
CA VAL A 226 12.05 9.03 3.19
C VAL A 226 11.46 8.62 4.54
N PRO A 227 12.27 8.57 5.61
CA PRO A 227 11.76 8.30 6.94
C PRO A 227 10.92 9.47 7.47
N ARG A 228 10.08 9.20 8.48
CA ARG A 228 9.36 10.25 9.20
C ARG A 228 10.30 11.20 9.93
N VAL A 229 9.82 12.43 10.13
CA VAL A 229 10.42 13.43 10.99
C VAL A 229 9.48 13.63 12.18
N GLY A 230 9.83 13.05 13.32
CA GLY A 230 8.93 12.97 14.47
C GLY A 230 7.67 12.17 14.13
N ALA A 231 6.49 12.77 14.36
CA ALA A 231 5.20 12.13 14.06
C ALA A 231 4.73 12.35 12.60
N ALA A 232 5.31 13.30 11.88
CA ALA A 232 4.85 13.71 10.55
C ALA A 232 5.65 13.05 9.42
N LEU A 233 5.00 12.90 8.27
CA LEU A 233 5.68 12.57 7.02
C LEU A 233 6.53 13.75 6.55
N ASP A 234 7.76 13.47 6.10
CA ASP A 234 8.62 14.49 5.49
C ASP A 234 8.28 14.67 4.01
N LEU A 235 7.19 15.40 3.75
CA LEU A 235 6.71 15.65 2.40
C LEU A 235 7.68 16.50 1.55
N ALA A 236 8.51 17.32 2.19
CA ALA A 236 9.52 18.13 1.49
C ALA A 236 10.62 17.23 0.90
N SER A 237 11.08 16.24 1.67
CA SER A 237 12.02 15.24 1.17
C SER A 237 11.39 14.32 0.11
N VAL A 238 10.11 13.96 0.26
CA VAL A 238 9.38 13.23 -0.80
C VAL A 238 9.35 14.04 -2.10
N ALA A 239 8.92 15.31 -2.05
CA ALA A 239 8.86 16.20 -3.21
C ALA A 239 10.23 16.34 -3.90
N SER A 240 11.29 16.55 -3.10
CA SER A 240 12.66 16.72 -3.59
C SER A 240 13.18 15.45 -4.27
N CYS A 241 12.95 14.28 -3.67
CA CYS A 241 13.32 13.00 -4.28
C CYS A 241 12.59 12.80 -5.60
N VAL A 242 11.29 13.06 -5.63
CA VAL A 242 10.47 12.87 -6.83
C VAL A 242 10.91 13.79 -7.96
N ALA A 243 11.19 15.07 -7.67
CA ALA A 243 11.72 16.01 -8.65
C ALA A 243 13.09 15.56 -9.19
N LYS A 244 13.98 15.06 -8.32
CA LYS A 244 15.28 14.50 -8.71
C LYS A 244 15.12 13.31 -9.66
N LEU A 245 14.25 12.36 -9.33
CA LEU A 245 13.97 11.20 -10.18
C LEU A 245 13.39 11.62 -11.53
N LYS A 246 12.45 12.57 -11.52
CA LYS A 246 11.82 13.09 -12.73
C LYS A 246 12.81 13.75 -13.70
N GLY A 247 13.82 14.43 -13.14
CA GLY A 247 14.88 15.10 -13.90
C GLY A 247 16.08 14.23 -14.27
N ALA A 248 16.13 12.97 -13.81
CA ALA A 248 17.30 12.10 -14.01
C ALA A 248 17.45 11.59 -15.45
N ASP A 249 16.35 11.47 -16.20
CA ASP A 249 16.36 11.03 -17.60
C ASP A 249 15.29 11.84 -18.37
N PRO A 250 15.61 12.45 -19.53
CA PRO A 250 14.64 13.15 -20.37
C PRO A 250 13.40 12.31 -20.70
N ALA A 251 13.53 10.97 -20.80
CA ALA A 251 12.41 10.07 -21.06
C ALA A 251 11.34 10.09 -19.94
N TYR A 252 11.71 10.45 -18.71
CA TYR A 252 10.78 10.50 -17.59
C TYR A 252 9.94 11.77 -17.56
N THR A 253 10.37 12.84 -18.24
CA THR A 253 9.70 14.14 -18.21
C THR A 253 8.27 14.06 -18.77
N SER A 254 8.04 13.23 -19.79
CA SER A 254 6.73 13.04 -20.42
C SER A 254 5.79 12.11 -19.66
N GLU A 255 6.30 11.37 -18.67
CA GLU A 255 5.43 10.53 -17.84
C GLU A 255 4.51 11.44 -17.00
N ASP A 256 3.23 11.13 -16.87
CA ASP A 256 2.27 12.02 -16.19
C ASP A 256 1.57 11.34 -15.01
N GLN A 257 1.94 10.08 -14.74
CA GLN A 257 1.30 9.24 -13.76
C GLN A 257 2.26 8.72 -12.69
N ALA A 258 1.77 8.60 -11.47
CA ALA A 258 2.41 7.88 -10.37
C ALA A 258 1.36 7.05 -9.62
N THR A 259 1.80 5.96 -9.01
CA THR A 259 0.94 5.10 -8.18
C THR A 259 1.23 5.33 -6.71
N ILE A 260 0.19 5.38 -5.89
CA ILE A 260 0.29 5.35 -4.43
C ILE A 260 -0.29 4.04 -3.90
N VAL A 261 0.41 3.43 -2.96
CA VAL A 261 -0.02 2.28 -2.18
C VAL A 261 0.26 2.60 -0.72
N ALA A 262 -0.52 2.06 0.20
CA ALA A 262 -0.27 2.22 1.63
C ALA A 262 -0.55 0.94 2.40
N ASN A 263 -0.02 0.86 3.63
CA ASN A 263 -0.41 -0.19 4.56
C ASN A 263 -1.92 -0.12 4.86
N PRO A 264 -2.59 -1.26 5.14
CA PRO A 264 -4.03 -1.32 5.37
C PRO A 264 -4.58 -0.29 6.38
N HIS A 265 -3.85 -0.04 7.46
CA HIS A 265 -4.23 0.84 8.55
C HIS A 265 -3.81 2.30 8.37
N THR A 266 -3.08 2.64 7.30
CA THR A 266 -2.65 4.02 7.05
C THR A 266 -3.87 4.93 6.87
N PRO A 267 -3.99 6.04 7.62
CA PRO A 267 -5.13 6.94 7.52
C PRO A 267 -5.12 7.68 6.17
N LEU A 268 -6.31 7.96 5.64
CA LEU A 268 -6.51 8.66 4.38
C LEU A 268 -5.74 9.98 4.33
N ARG A 269 -5.65 10.70 5.45
CA ARG A 269 -4.91 11.97 5.53
C ARG A 269 -3.50 11.86 4.98
N GLU A 270 -2.76 10.85 5.45
CA GLU A 270 -1.36 10.63 5.07
C GLU A 270 -1.23 10.20 3.62
N VAL A 271 -2.16 9.37 3.14
CA VAL A 271 -2.21 8.95 1.75
C VAL A 271 -2.47 10.16 0.84
N MET A 272 -3.40 11.03 1.21
CA MET A 272 -3.73 12.26 0.47
C MET A 272 -2.58 13.27 0.51
N ASP A 273 -1.86 13.39 1.62
CA ASP A 273 -0.67 14.24 1.73
C ASP A 273 0.40 13.84 0.69
N VAL A 274 0.71 12.54 0.62
CA VAL A 274 1.67 12.02 -0.36
C VAL A 274 1.12 12.15 -1.77
N ALA A 275 -0.14 11.78 -2.01
CA ALA A 275 -0.76 11.86 -3.34
C ALA A 275 -0.74 13.29 -3.91
N LEU A 276 -1.09 14.30 -3.10
CA LEU A 276 -1.06 15.71 -3.52
C LEU A 276 0.37 16.21 -3.71
N THR A 277 1.33 15.72 -2.93
CA THR A 277 2.76 15.99 -3.13
C THR A 277 3.25 15.43 -4.47
N LEU A 278 2.90 14.18 -4.80
CA LEU A 278 3.25 13.58 -6.09
C LEU A 278 2.58 14.31 -7.26
N ARG A 279 1.36 14.83 -7.06
CA ARG A 279 0.56 15.46 -8.10
C ARG A 279 1.22 16.71 -8.71
N THR A 280 2.16 17.33 -8.01
CA THR A 280 2.92 18.47 -8.54
C THR A 280 3.86 18.07 -9.68
N GLN A 281 4.23 16.79 -9.77
CA GLN A 281 5.11 16.23 -10.83
C GLN A 281 4.39 15.20 -11.70
N PHE A 282 3.31 14.59 -11.20
CA PHE A 282 2.49 13.59 -11.89
C PHE A 282 1.02 13.96 -11.80
N PRO A 283 0.47 14.69 -12.77
CA PRO A 283 -0.93 15.14 -12.74
C PRO A 283 -1.95 14.02 -12.50
N LYS A 284 -1.62 12.77 -12.86
CA LYS A 284 -2.45 11.58 -12.66
C LYS A 284 -1.92 10.73 -11.51
N ILE A 285 -2.69 10.65 -10.43
CA ILE A 285 -2.37 9.77 -9.30
C ILE A 285 -3.27 8.55 -9.34
N MET A 286 -2.66 7.37 -9.38
CA MET A 286 -3.33 6.08 -9.35
C MET A 286 -3.26 5.49 -7.95
N PHE A 287 -4.34 4.89 -7.47
CA PHE A 287 -4.33 4.14 -6.22
C PHE A 287 -4.10 2.66 -6.52
N GLY A 288 -3.10 2.06 -5.88
CA GLY A 288 -2.81 0.64 -5.99
C GLY A 288 -3.40 -0.14 -4.82
N VAL A 289 -3.84 -1.37 -5.10
CA VAL A 289 -4.36 -2.28 -4.09
C VAL A 289 -3.28 -2.61 -3.04
N PRO A 290 -3.59 -2.53 -1.73
CA PRO A 290 -2.66 -2.96 -0.69
C PRO A 290 -2.32 -4.44 -0.88
N ARG A 291 -1.03 -4.78 -0.71
CA ARG A 291 -0.57 -6.17 -0.73
C ARG A 291 -0.68 -6.80 0.65
#